data_AF-A0A835S1Y1-F1
#
_entry.id   AF-A0A835S1Y1-F1
#
_cell.length_a   1.000
_cell.length_b   1.000
_cell.length_c   1.000
_cell.angle_alpha   90.00
_cell.angle_beta   90.00
_cell.angle_gamma   90.00
#
_symmetry.space_group_name_H-M   'P 1'
#
loop_
_entity.id
_entity.type
_entity.pdbx_description
1 polymer ?
#
loop_
_entity_poly.entity_id
_entity_poly.type
_entity_poly.pdbx_seq_one_letter_code
_entity_poly.pdbx_strand_id
1 'polypeptide(L)'
;MDPNKIGLDLVKEELNEDLFCGLYHYLRDMLKVMLGFTRHAPAWGNVAHMDRFNAEFGMRKVEEDDENFDTGHQIDRWAVLLRNAFHSNTRRSIKLYSNFYSSDVIVASPLGLITKIAEAEVEKEKDFDYLSSIEVLVIDHADVITMQNWSHVNTVVEHMNRMPSKQHGTDVMRVKQWYLDGHARFYRQTILLGSFLTPDMNALFNRVCVNYEGKVKLISKHKGLLHKVLLQVCQVYHRFEASSVVDVDDARLEYFSKKVFPKIKDSLEGGTMIFTSSYFEFVRIRNFLKSQNASFCLLSEYTKQSDVSRSRLWFLKAEERSCFTLKELIFTTDIRFVG
;
A
#
# COMPACT_ATOMS: atom_id res chain seq x y z
N MET A 1 23.40 -19.12 24.53
CA MET A 1 22.21 -18.43 24.01
C MET A 1 22.70 -17.46 22.96
N ASP A 2 22.20 -17.54 21.73
CA ASP A 2 22.74 -16.76 20.61
C ASP A 2 22.15 -15.34 20.56
N PRO A 3 22.97 -14.27 20.59
CA PRO A 3 22.49 -12.89 20.48
C PRO A 3 21.86 -12.61 19.10
N ASN A 4 22.19 -13.43 18.09
CA ASN A 4 21.71 -13.29 16.71
C ASN A 4 20.25 -13.74 16.49
N LYS A 5 19.58 -14.35 17.49
CA LYS A 5 18.12 -14.56 17.44
C LYS A 5 17.37 -13.27 17.82
N ILE A 6 17.71 -12.72 18.98
CA ILE A 6 17.01 -11.59 19.62
C ILE A 6 16.86 -10.41 18.65
N GLY A 7 17.95 -10.00 17.99
CA GLY A 7 17.95 -8.90 17.02
C GLY A 7 17.32 -9.19 15.65
N LEU A 8 16.55 -10.27 15.50
CA LEU A 8 15.93 -10.69 14.23
C LEU A 8 14.43 -10.91 14.35
N ASP A 9 13.97 -11.34 15.53
CA ASP A 9 12.55 -11.39 15.87
C ASP A 9 12.03 -9.97 16.17
N LEU A 10 12.78 -9.18 16.99
CA LEU A 10 12.52 -7.75 17.26
C LEU A 10 12.31 -6.91 15.98
N VAL A 11 13.10 -7.12 14.93
CA VAL A 11 13.02 -6.32 13.69
C VAL A 11 11.78 -6.68 12.85
N LYS A 12 11.18 -7.86 13.07
CA LYS A 12 9.89 -8.23 12.46
C LYS A 12 8.71 -7.77 13.28
N GLU A 13 8.84 -7.74 14.60
CA GLU A 13 7.89 -7.07 15.47
C GLU A 13 7.86 -5.57 15.13
N GLU A 14 8.99 -4.84 15.24
CA GLU A 14 9.09 -3.40 14.93
C GLU A 14 8.50 -3.02 13.56
N LEU A 15 8.73 -3.80 12.48
CA LEU A 15 8.21 -3.47 11.15
C LEU A 15 6.72 -3.75 10.95
N ASN A 16 6.17 -4.79 11.60
CA ASN A 16 4.74 -5.07 11.53
C ASN A 16 3.97 -4.19 12.53
N GLU A 17 4.55 -3.96 13.72
CA GLU A 17 4.09 -2.98 14.69
C GLU A 17 4.10 -1.58 14.06
N ASP A 18 5.18 -1.03 13.50
CA ASP A 18 5.13 0.34 12.94
C ASP A 18 4.07 0.50 11.84
N LEU A 19 3.77 -0.55 11.05
CA LEU A 19 2.71 -0.48 10.03
C LEU A 19 1.29 -0.57 10.64
N PHE A 20 1.06 -1.48 11.59
CA PHE A 20 -0.25 -1.62 12.27
C PHE A 20 -0.50 -0.54 13.33
N CYS A 21 0.53 -0.16 14.08
CA CYS A 21 0.58 0.95 15.02
C CYS A 21 0.46 2.27 14.26
N GLY A 22 1.16 2.46 13.15
CA GLY A 22 0.96 3.59 12.24
C GLY A 22 -0.49 3.69 11.76
N LEU A 23 -1.10 2.58 11.32
CA LEU A 23 -2.49 2.56 10.88
C LEU A 23 -3.50 2.73 12.04
N TYR A 24 -3.23 2.20 13.23
CA TYR A 24 -4.04 2.38 14.44
C TYR A 24 -3.96 3.82 14.95
N HIS A 25 -2.77 4.42 15.01
CA HIS A 25 -2.57 5.83 15.31
C HIS A 25 -3.24 6.70 14.25
N TYR A 26 -3.14 6.37 12.97
CA TYR A 26 -3.85 7.08 11.91
C TYR A 26 -5.38 6.98 12.06
N LEU A 27 -5.94 5.77 12.26
CA LEU A 27 -7.38 5.58 12.51
C LEU A 27 -7.84 6.32 13.77
N ARG A 28 -7.05 6.28 14.84
CA ARG A 28 -7.30 6.95 16.12
C ARG A 28 -7.21 8.47 15.99
N ASP A 29 -6.31 8.98 15.16
CA ASP A 29 -6.13 10.42 14.94
C ASP A 29 -7.12 10.96 13.91
N MET A 30 -7.51 10.16 12.92
CA MET A 30 -8.68 10.39 12.08
C MET A 30 -9.96 10.44 12.94
N LEU A 31 -10.12 9.53 13.91
CA LEU A 31 -11.23 9.58 14.88
C LEU A 31 -11.16 10.84 15.76
N LYS A 32 -9.97 11.25 16.26
CA LYS A 32 -9.79 12.53 16.98
C LYS A 32 -10.18 13.72 16.10
N VAL A 33 -9.77 13.75 14.84
CA VAL A 33 -10.07 14.83 13.88
C VAL A 33 -11.55 14.88 13.54
N MET A 34 -12.18 13.73 13.27
CA MET A 34 -13.63 13.58 13.06
C MET A 34 -14.44 14.07 14.26
N LEU A 35 -14.03 13.72 15.49
CA LEU A 35 -14.62 14.23 16.73
C LEU A 35 -14.38 15.74 16.89
N GLY A 36 -13.16 16.21 16.62
CA GLY A 36 -12.71 17.60 16.75
C GLY A 36 -13.38 18.57 15.77
N PHE A 37 -13.77 18.11 14.58
CA PHE A 37 -14.61 18.88 13.65
C PHE A 37 -15.97 19.25 14.27
N THR A 38 -16.44 18.55 15.31
CA THR A 38 -17.65 18.93 16.07
C THR A 38 -17.40 20.07 17.08
N ARG A 39 -16.81 21.17 16.57
CA ARG A 39 -16.26 22.44 17.16
C ARG A 39 -16.32 22.75 18.67
N HIS A 40 -17.27 22.25 19.46
CA HIS A 40 -17.30 22.34 20.92
C HIS A 40 -17.65 20.96 21.54
N ALA A 41 -16.67 20.31 22.18
CA ALA A 41 -16.81 19.29 23.23
C ALA A 41 -15.43 19.00 23.87
N PRO A 42 -15.24 19.16 25.20
CA PRO A 42 -13.96 18.89 25.87
C PRO A 42 -13.82 17.44 26.39
N ALA A 43 -14.79 16.57 26.14
CA ALA A 43 -14.80 15.17 26.56
C ALA A 43 -15.26 14.28 25.39
N TRP A 44 -14.75 13.05 25.32
CA TRP A 44 -15.08 12.12 24.25
C TRP A 44 -16.58 11.75 24.31
N GLY A 45 -17.29 11.91 23.19
CA GLY A 45 -18.61 11.32 23.02
C GLY A 45 -18.50 9.79 23.08
N ASN A 46 -19.53 9.10 23.57
CA ASN A 46 -19.48 7.65 23.72
C ASN A 46 -19.30 6.97 22.35
N VAL A 47 -18.25 6.17 22.19
CA VAL A 47 -17.93 5.45 20.96
C VAL A 47 -18.29 3.97 21.13
N ALA A 48 -19.39 3.55 20.50
CA ALA A 48 -19.84 2.18 20.59
C ALA A 48 -18.89 1.23 19.83
N HIS A 49 -18.56 0.11 20.48
CA HIS A 49 -17.59 -0.90 20.03
C HIS A 49 -16.12 -0.44 20.03
N MET A 50 -15.76 0.60 20.78
CA MET A 50 -14.36 1.02 20.98
C MET A 50 -13.50 -0.12 21.57
N ASP A 51 -14.03 -0.93 22.48
CA ASP A 51 -13.28 -2.04 23.09
C ASP A 51 -12.91 -3.12 22.07
N ARG A 52 -13.83 -3.40 21.12
CA ARG A 52 -13.57 -4.28 19.96
C ARG A 52 -12.50 -3.68 19.06
N PHE A 53 -12.58 -2.39 18.78
CA PHE A 53 -11.58 -1.69 17.96
C PHE A 53 -10.18 -1.73 18.59
N ASN A 54 -10.10 -1.56 19.91
CA ASN A 54 -8.83 -1.69 20.65
C ASN A 54 -8.32 -3.14 20.71
N ALA A 55 -9.20 -4.16 20.66
CA ALA A 55 -8.81 -5.57 20.60
C ALA A 55 -8.38 -6.02 19.18
N GLU A 56 -8.95 -5.44 18.12
CA GLU A 56 -8.63 -5.76 16.73
C GLU A 56 -7.44 -4.96 16.17
N PHE A 57 -7.29 -3.69 16.57
CA PHE A 57 -6.30 -2.75 16.01
C PHE A 57 -5.40 -2.10 17.07
N GLY A 58 -5.77 -2.13 18.34
CA GLY A 58 -4.94 -1.54 19.40
C GLY A 58 -3.67 -2.34 19.63
N MET A 59 -2.59 -1.64 19.99
CA MET A 59 -1.37 -2.29 20.46
C MET A 59 -1.69 -3.17 21.68
N ARG A 60 -1.59 -4.49 21.48
CA ARG A 60 -1.34 -5.40 22.61
C ARG A 60 0.02 -4.99 23.19
N LYS A 61 0.16 -5.05 24.50
CA LYS A 61 1.51 -5.08 25.07
C LYS A 61 2.08 -6.45 24.72
N VAL A 62 3.32 -6.49 24.24
CA VAL A 62 4.06 -7.75 24.14
C VAL A 62 4.30 -8.26 25.56
N GLU A 63 3.58 -9.32 25.92
CA GLU A 63 3.89 -10.21 27.05
C GLU A 63 4.34 -11.52 26.39
N GLU A 64 5.52 -12.03 26.77
CA GLU A 64 6.48 -12.71 25.86
C GLU A 64 6.11 -14.15 25.39
N ASP A 65 4.89 -14.66 25.67
CA ASP A 65 4.58 -16.10 25.71
C ASP A 65 3.63 -16.66 24.62
N ASP A 66 3.15 -15.85 23.67
CA ASP A 66 2.06 -16.26 22.74
C ASP A 66 2.55 -16.71 21.34
N GLU A 67 3.14 -17.92 21.23
CA GLU A 67 3.74 -18.48 19.98
C GLU A 67 2.77 -18.64 18.77
N ASN A 68 1.46 -18.38 18.91
CA ASN A 68 0.45 -18.58 17.86
C ASN A 68 0.02 -17.28 17.15
N PHE A 69 0.95 -16.66 16.41
CA PHE A 69 0.70 -15.45 15.63
C PHE A 69 -0.03 -15.73 14.30
N ASP A 70 -1.34 -16.04 14.34
CA ASP A 70 -2.17 -16.19 13.12
C ASP A 70 -2.42 -14.83 12.43
N THR A 71 -1.40 -14.41 11.67
CA THR A 71 -1.43 -13.22 10.83
C THR A 71 -2.37 -13.34 9.63
N GLY A 72 -2.80 -14.56 9.27
CA GLY A 72 -3.56 -14.82 8.04
C GLY A 72 -4.98 -14.25 8.06
N HIS A 73 -5.60 -14.12 9.24
CA HIS A 73 -7.02 -13.76 9.32
C HIS A 73 -7.33 -12.26 9.48
N GLN A 74 -6.37 -11.41 9.87
CA GLN A 74 -6.63 -9.97 10.11
C GLN A 74 -6.21 -9.04 8.96
N ILE A 75 -5.24 -9.41 8.13
CA ILE A 75 -4.70 -8.53 7.06
C ILE A 75 -5.73 -8.29 5.94
N ASP A 76 -6.43 -9.32 5.49
CA ASP A 76 -7.15 -9.33 4.20
C ASP A 76 -8.55 -8.65 4.19
N ARG A 77 -9.02 -8.11 5.32
CA ARG A 77 -10.42 -7.63 5.48
C ARG A 77 -10.55 -6.24 6.12
N TRP A 78 -9.67 -5.30 5.76
CA TRP A 78 -9.47 -4.06 6.52
C TRP A 78 -10.48 -2.90 6.29
N ALA A 79 -11.74 -3.05 6.76
CA ALA A 79 -12.80 -2.00 6.70
C ALA A 79 -13.43 -1.66 8.07
N VAL A 80 -13.35 -0.37 8.47
CA VAL A 80 -13.92 0.20 9.71
C VAL A 80 -15.04 1.19 9.36
N LEU A 81 -16.27 0.79 9.65
CA LEU A 81 -17.47 1.49 9.20
C LEU A 81 -18.02 2.42 10.30
N LEU A 82 -18.07 3.72 10.02
CA LEU A 82 -18.43 4.76 10.98
C LEU A 82 -19.83 5.31 10.71
N ARG A 83 -20.67 5.33 11.75
CA ARG A 83 -21.95 6.05 11.76
C ARG A 83 -21.99 7.11 12.86
N ASN A 84 -22.37 8.33 12.49
CA ASN A 84 -22.48 9.50 13.35
C ASN A 84 -23.96 9.76 13.68
N ALA A 85 -24.36 9.54 14.92
CA ALA A 85 -25.75 9.74 15.35
C ALA A 85 -26.11 11.24 15.58
N PHE A 86 -26.15 12.04 14.51
CA PHE A 86 -26.63 13.44 14.54
C PHE A 86 -28.17 13.54 14.58
N HIS A 87 -28.79 12.93 15.60
CA HIS A 87 -30.16 13.29 15.98
C HIS A 87 -30.13 14.54 16.86
N SER A 88 -30.99 15.52 16.56
CA SER A 88 -30.91 16.90 17.09
C SER A 88 -31.11 17.08 18.59
N ASN A 89 -31.36 15.99 19.35
CA ASN A 89 -31.61 16.03 20.79
C ASN A 89 -31.03 14.83 21.57
N THR A 90 -30.12 14.04 20.98
CA THR A 90 -29.44 12.93 21.68
C THR A 90 -27.91 13.07 21.64
N ARG A 91 -27.23 12.43 22.60
CA ARG A 91 -25.78 12.59 22.81
C ARG A 91 -24.99 12.19 21.56
N ARG A 92 -24.10 13.09 21.10
CA ARG A 92 -23.12 12.80 20.02
C ARG A 92 -22.39 11.50 20.36
N SER A 93 -22.57 10.50 19.51
CA SER A 93 -22.00 9.17 19.66
C SER A 93 -21.61 8.65 18.28
N ILE A 94 -20.46 8.00 18.21
CA ILE A 94 -19.97 7.32 17.02
C ILE A 94 -20.23 5.83 17.21
N LYS A 95 -20.80 5.17 16.21
CA LYS A 95 -20.84 3.71 16.18
C LYS A 95 -19.80 3.20 15.18
N LEU A 96 -18.82 2.45 15.69
CA LEU A 96 -17.91 1.65 14.87
C LEU A 96 -18.63 0.38 14.40
N TYR A 97 -18.17 -0.21 13.30
CA TYR A 97 -18.74 -1.42 12.70
C TYR A 97 -20.25 -1.31 12.39
N SER A 98 -20.69 -0.16 11.86
CA SER A 98 -22.02 -0.02 11.25
C SER A 98 -22.12 -0.80 9.93
N ASN A 99 -23.33 -1.04 9.42
CA ASN A 99 -23.52 -1.59 8.07
C ASN A 99 -23.20 -0.48 7.04
N PHE A 100 -22.55 -0.81 5.91
CA PHE A 100 -22.19 0.10 4.81
C PHE A 100 -23.33 1.07 4.46
N TYR A 101 -24.54 0.56 4.19
CA TYR A 101 -25.73 1.37 3.86
C TYR A 101 -26.26 2.28 4.98
N SER A 102 -25.72 2.15 6.18
CA SER A 102 -26.05 3.00 7.34
C SER A 102 -24.88 3.87 7.81
N SER A 103 -23.72 3.79 7.13
CA SER A 103 -22.47 4.45 7.52
C SER A 103 -22.36 5.81 6.82
N ASP A 104 -21.94 6.82 7.57
CA ASP A 104 -21.69 8.16 7.03
C ASP A 104 -20.26 8.29 6.50
N VAL A 105 -19.32 7.51 7.06
CA VAL A 105 -17.94 7.39 6.57
C VAL A 105 -17.53 5.92 6.53
N ILE A 106 -17.10 5.47 5.35
CA ILE A 106 -16.43 4.19 5.14
C ILE A 106 -14.94 4.47 5.28
N VAL A 107 -14.32 4.07 6.40
CA VAL A 107 -12.86 4.00 6.48
C VAL A 107 -12.45 2.60 6.05
N ALA A 108 -11.53 2.51 5.11
CA ALA A 108 -11.02 1.24 4.65
C ALA A 108 -9.54 1.39 4.26
N SER A 109 -8.82 0.31 4.50
CA SER A 109 -7.55 -0.11 3.82
C SER A 109 -7.19 -1.69 1.48
N PRO A 110 -6.90 -1.36 0.15
CA PRO A 110 -7.90 -1.29 -0.94
C PRO A 110 -8.29 -2.67 -1.50
N LEU A 111 -7.40 -3.65 -1.34
CA LEU A 111 -7.67 -5.09 -1.29
C LEU A 111 -9.01 -5.40 -0.60
N GLY A 112 -9.24 -4.89 0.62
CA GLY A 112 -10.48 -5.14 1.38
C GLY A 112 -11.76 -4.62 0.71
N LEU A 113 -11.67 -3.58 -0.12
CA LEU A 113 -12.80 -3.11 -0.95
C LEU A 113 -12.95 -3.96 -2.21
N ILE A 114 -11.86 -4.40 -2.83
CA ILE A 114 -11.90 -5.31 -3.99
C ILE A 114 -12.43 -6.68 -3.63
N THR A 115 -12.03 -7.26 -2.49
CA THR A 115 -12.59 -8.52 -2.00
C THR A 115 -14.11 -8.41 -1.88
N LYS A 116 -14.65 -7.26 -1.48
CA LYS A 116 -16.10 -7.00 -1.42
C LYS A 116 -16.76 -6.77 -2.79
N ILE A 117 -16.07 -6.14 -3.74
CA ILE A 117 -16.55 -5.99 -5.13
C ILE A 117 -16.58 -7.37 -5.82
N ALA A 118 -15.51 -8.15 -5.72
CA ALA A 118 -15.40 -9.50 -6.29
C ALA A 118 -16.39 -10.49 -5.64
N GLU A 119 -16.61 -10.40 -4.32
CA GLU A 119 -17.71 -11.12 -3.66
C GLU A 119 -19.07 -10.79 -4.28
N ALA A 120 -19.34 -9.53 -4.65
CA ALA A 120 -20.60 -9.12 -5.28
C ALA A 120 -20.71 -9.50 -6.77
N GLU A 121 -19.59 -9.67 -7.48
CA GLU A 121 -19.59 -10.21 -8.85
C GLU A 121 -19.95 -11.71 -8.88
N VAL A 122 -19.63 -12.45 -7.81
CA VAL A 122 -19.95 -13.89 -7.65
C VAL A 122 -21.32 -14.10 -6.98
N GLU A 123 -21.60 -13.41 -5.88
CA GLU A 123 -22.80 -13.58 -5.06
C GLU A 123 -23.81 -12.46 -5.32
N LYS A 124 -24.82 -12.72 -6.16
CA LYS A 124 -25.86 -11.75 -6.58
C LYS A 124 -26.68 -11.11 -5.44
N GLU A 125 -26.66 -11.69 -4.24
CA GLU A 125 -27.28 -11.10 -3.06
C GLU A 125 -26.48 -9.88 -2.55
N LYS A 126 -25.14 -9.94 -2.64
CA LYS A 126 -24.24 -8.83 -2.35
C LYS A 126 -24.25 -7.81 -3.48
N ASP A 127 -23.80 -6.61 -3.17
CA ASP A 127 -23.70 -5.47 -4.07
C ASP A 127 -22.68 -4.47 -3.51
N PHE A 128 -22.29 -3.49 -4.33
CA PHE A 128 -21.39 -2.40 -3.96
C PHE A 128 -22.06 -1.02 -4.15
N ASP A 129 -23.40 -0.96 -4.16
CA ASP A 129 -24.17 0.27 -4.39
C ASP A 129 -23.89 1.34 -3.31
N TYR A 130 -23.39 0.95 -2.14
CA TYR A 130 -22.88 1.86 -1.11
C TYR A 130 -21.69 2.74 -1.58
N LEU A 131 -21.03 2.40 -2.70
CA LEU A 131 -20.01 3.24 -3.35
C LEU A 131 -20.60 4.24 -4.37
N SER A 132 -21.91 4.19 -4.68
CA SER A 132 -22.56 5.11 -5.62
C SER A 132 -22.63 6.55 -5.09
N SER A 133 -22.94 6.70 -3.80
CA SER A 133 -23.29 7.96 -3.15
C SER A 133 -22.10 8.86 -2.79
N ILE A 134 -20.86 8.33 -2.80
CA ILE A 134 -19.67 8.97 -2.23
C ILE A 134 -19.40 10.37 -2.81
N GLU A 135 -19.55 11.40 -1.97
CA GLU A 135 -19.28 12.80 -2.28
C GLU A 135 -17.82 13.22 -2.03
N VAL A 136 -17.11 12.54 -1.12
CA VAL A 136 -15.70 12.80 -0.81
C VAL A 136 -14.92 11.48 -0.77
N LEU A 137 -13.85 11.40 -1.55
CA LEU A 137 -12.86 10.33 -1.52
C LEU A 137 -11.52 10.91 -1.01
N VAL A 138 -10.98 10.33 0.06
CA VAL A 138 -9.61 10.59 0.52
C VAL A 138 -8.78 9.34 0.27
N ILE A 139 -7.71 9.46 -0.51
CA ILE A 139 -6.65 8.47 -0.63
C ILE A 139 -5.46 9.03 0.15
N ASP A 140 -5.33 8.60 1.41
CA ASP A 140 -4.21 8.99 2.26
C ASP A 140 -3.05 8.00 2.17
N HIS A 141 -1.84 8.47 2.49
CA HIS A 141 -0.58 7.72 2.33
C HIS A 141 -0.49 6.96 1.00
N ALA A 142 -0.87 7.63 -0.10
CA ALA A 142 -0.90 7.05 -1.44
C ALA A 142 0.46 6.49 -1.87
N ASP A 143 1.56 7.05 -1.33
CA ASP A 143 2.93 6.56 -1.48
C ASP A 143 3.13 5.15 -0.90
N VAL A 144 2.57 4.86 0.28
CA VAL A 144 2.58 3.50 0.87
C VAL A 144 1.69 2.57 0.05
N ILE A 145 0.53 3.05 -0.41
CA ILE A 145 -0.39 2.25 -1.25
C ILE A 145 0.25 1.91 -2.62
N THR A 146 1.13 2.76 -3.16
CA THR A 146 1.89 2.43 -4.39
C THR A 146 2.94 1.35 -4.21
N MET A 147 3.41 1.07 -2.99
CA MET A 147 4.35 -0.03 -2.72
C MET A 147 3.61 -1.37 -2.81
N GLN A 148 2.49 -1.48 -2.09
CA GLN A 148 1.62 -2.67 -2.06
C GLN A 148 1.12 -3.09 -3.45
N ASN A 149 0.11 -2.39 -3.99
CA ASN A 149 -0.44 -2.63 -5.32
C ASN A 149 -1.40 -1.51 -5.76
N TRP A 150 -0.93 -0.56 -6.57
CA TRP A 150 -1.78 0.53 -7.05
C TRP A 150 -2.92 0.10 -7.98
N SER A 151 -2.83 -1.08 -8.64
CA SER A 151 -3.94 -1.55 -9.49
C SER A 151 -5.25 -1.71 -8.69
N HIS A 152 -5.15 -2.00 -7.39
CA HIS A 152 -6.31 -2.05 -6.51
C HIS A 152 -7.01 -0.68 -6.35
N VAL A 153 -6.26 0.42 -6.31
CA VAL A 153 -6.83 1.77 -6.25
C VAL A 153 -7.60 2.08 -7.54
N ASN A 154 -7.03 1.75 -8.70
CA ASN A 154 -7.69 1.97 -9.99
C ASN A 154 -9.04 1.24 -10.04
N THR A 155 -9.08 -0.07 -9.76
CA THR A 155 -10.31 -0.86 -9.79
C THR A 155 -11.36 -0.36 -8.79
N VAL A 156 -10.98 0.03 -7.57
CA VAL A 156 -11.95 0.62 -6.61
C VAL A 156 -12.56 1.89 -7.17
N VAL A 157 -11.75 2.86 -7.62
CA VAL A 157 -12.26 4.17 -8.06
C VAL A 157 -13.05 4.06 -9.37
N GLU A 158 -12.80 3.05 -10.21
CA GLU A 158 -13.63 2.68 -11.37
C GLU A 158 -15.01 2.10 -11.01
N HIS A 159 -15.20 1.59 -9.78
CA HIS A 159 -16.48 1.09 -9.26
C HIS A 159 -17.26 2.13 -8.44
N MET A 160 -16.60 3.19 -7.98
CA MET A 160 -17.25 4.31 -7.29
C MET A 160 -18.14 5.15 -8.22
N ASN A 161 -19.22 5.70 -7.65
CA ASN A 161 -20.19 6.56 -8.35
C ASN A 161 -20.84 5.95 -9.60
N ARG A 162 -20.85 4.61 -9.73
CA ARG A 162 -21.73 3.91 -10.67
C ARG A 162 -23.19 4.04 -10.23
N MET A 163 -24.13 3.87 -11.17
CA MET A 163 -25.56 3.80 -10.85
C MET A 163 -25.83 2.60 -9.93
N PRO A 164 -26.61 2.77 -8.84
CA PRO A 164 -26.93 1.66 -7.95
C PRO A 164 -27.84 0.63 -8.62
N SER A 165 -27.59 -0.65 -8.37
CA SER A 165 -28.35 -1.77 -8.90
C SER A 165 -29.71 -1.99 -8.23
N LYS A 166 -29.81 -1.66 -6.93
CA LYS A 166 -31.03 -1.81 -6.11
C LYS A 166 -31.41 -0.47 -5.48
N GLN A 167 -32.69 -0.28 -5.17
CA GLN A 167 -33.20 0.99 -4.62
C GLN A 167 -32.81 1.23 -3.14
N HIS A 168 -32.55 0.18 -2.37
CA HIS A 168 -32.20 0.23 -0.93
C HIS A 168 -33.15 1.06 -0.05
N GLY A 169 -34.43 1.18 -0.43
CA GLY A 169 -35.43 2.01 0.25
C GLY A 169 -35.30 3.52 0.00
N THR A 170 -34.49 3.94 -0.96
CA THR A 170 -34.27 5.36 -1.31
C THR A 170 -35.51 5.98 -1.97
N ASP A 171 -35.93 7.14 -1.46
CA ASP A 171 -36.93 7.98 -2.12
C ASP A 171 -36.29 8.69 -3.33
N VAL A 172 -36.69 8.27 -4.54
CA VAL A 172 -36.18 8.80 -5.80
C VAL A 172 -36.46 10.29 -5.96
N MET A 173 -37.55 10.81 -5.38
CA MET A 173 -37.91 12.24 -5.46
C MET A 173 -36.95 13.13 -4.66
N ARG A 174 -36.09 12.53 -3.83
CA ARG A 174 -35.07 13.22 -3.02
C ARG A 174 -33.64 13.01 -3.54
N VAL A 175 -33.46 12.24 -4.61
CA VAL A 175 -32.15 12.05 -5.24
C VAL A 175 -31.82 13.28 -6.09
N LYS A 176 -30.63 13.85 -5.87
CA LYS A 176 -30.11 14.97 -6.67
C LYS A 176 -29.99 14.54 -8.13
N GLN A 177 -30.53 15.32 -9.07
CA GLN A 177 -30.63 14.95 -10.51
C GLN A 177 -29.32 14.44 -11.11
N TRP A 178 -28.18 15.05 -10.77
CA TRP A 178 -26.86 14.63 -11.27
C TRP A 178 -26.38 13.24 -10.81
N TYR A 179 -27.03 12.59 -9.84
CA TYR A 179 -26.82 11.16 -9.60
C TYR A 179 -27.59 10.31 -10.62
N LEU A 180 -28.84 10.67 -10.93
CA LEU A 180 -29.67 9.99 -11.94
C LEU A 180 -29.03 10.09 -13.33
N ASP A 181 -28.43 11.24 -13.65
CA ASP A 181 -27.72 11.47 -14.92
C ASP A 181 -26.32 10.80 -14.98
N GLY A 182 -25.89 10.07 -13.95
CA GLY A 182 -24.54 9.49 -13.87
C GLY A 182 -23.40 10.52 -13.79
N HIS A 183 -23.70 11.75 -13.39
CA HIS A 183 -22.78 12.89 -13.31
C HIS A 183 -22.08 13.02 -11.93
N ALA A 184 -22.43 12.20 -10.94
CA ALA A 184 -21.86 12.22 -9.58
C ALA A 184 -20.32 12.24 -9.54
N ARG A 185 -19.64 11.55 -10.46
CA ARG A 185 -18.16 11.54 -10.62
C ARG A 185 -17.54 12.92 -10.87
N PHE A 186 -18.28 13.88 -11.42
CA PHE A 186 -17.83 15.27 -11.64
C PHE A 186 -17.95 16.13 -10.37
N TYR A 187 -18.82 15.72 -9.44
CA TYR A 187 -19.07 16.41 -8.17
C TYR A 187 -18.31 15.81 -6.98
N ARG A 188 -17.87 14.54 -7.06
CA ARG A 188 -17.06 13.91 -5.99
C ARG A 188 -15.72 14.63 -5.81
N GLN A 189 -15.52 15.25 -4.64
CA GLN A 189 -14.20 15.75 -4.26
C GLN A 189 -13.24 14.56 -4.06
N THR A 190 -12.11 14.55 -4.76
CA THR A 190 -11.08 13.50 -4.60
C THR A 190 -9.78 14.14 -4.11
N ILE A 191 -9.33 13.72 -2.92
CA ILE A 191 -8.13 14.22 -2.25
C ILE A 191 -7.10 13.09 -2.26
N LEU A 192 -5.91 13.35 -2.80
CA LEU A 192 -4.76 12.44 -2.74
C LEU A 192 -3.69 13.06 -1.85
N LEU A 193 -3.21 12.31 -0.87
CA LEU A 193 -2.14 12.70 0.05
C LEU A 193 -1.02 11.66 0.00
N GLY A 194 0.23 12.10 0.11
CA GLY A 194 1.42 11.23 0.09
C GLY A 194 2.72 12.03 0.01
N SER A 195 3.82 11.44 0.46
CA SER A 195 5.12 12.14 0.61
C SER A 195 5.81 12.45 -0.72
N PHE A 196 5.54 11.66 -1.75
CA PHE A 196 6.06 11.82 -3.11
C PHE A 196 5.00 11.47 -4.17
N LEU A 197 5.31 11.78 -5.42
CA LEU A 197 4.39 11.68 -6.56
C LEU A 197 4.85 10.61 -7.55
N THR A 198 4.04 9.58 -7.78
CA THR A 198 4.31 8.52 -8.78
C THR A 198 3.62 8.79 -10.13
N PRO A 199 4.04 8.12 -11.23
CA PRO A 199 3.31 8.14 -12.50
C PRO A 199 1.85 7.68 -12.35
N ASP A 200 1.58 6.74 -11.46
CA ASP A 200 0.24 6.14 -11.25
C ASP A 200 -0.72 7.09 -10.54
N MET A 201 -0.23 7.83 -9.53
CA MET A 201 -0.98 8.95 -8.92
C MET A 201 -1.31 10.02 -9.98
N ASN A 202 -0.35 10.34 -10.86
CA ASN A 202 -0.60 11.27 -11.97
C ASN A 202 -1.67 10.72 -12.94
N ALA A 203 -1.62 9.42 -13.25
CA ALA A 203 -2.59 8.79 -14.14
C ALA A 203 -4.01 8.83 -13.54
N LEU A 204 -4.19 8.47 -12.26
CA LEU A 204 -5.48 8.52 -11.56
C LEU A 204 -6.02 9.96 -11.45
N PHE A 205 -5.17 10.91 -11.05
CA PHE A 205 -5.51 12.34 -10.96
C PHE A 205 -5.91 12.93 -12.31
N ASN A 206 -5.23 12.55 -13.39
CA ASN A 206 -5.54 13.06 -14.73
C ASN A 206 -6.77 12.41 -15.36
N ARG A 207 -6.88 11.07 -15.30
CA ARG A 207 -7.92 10.29 -15.99
C ARG A 207 -9.25 10.21 -15.24
N VAL A 208 -9.22 10.08 -13.91
CA VAL A 208 -10.39 9.65 -13.12
C VAL A 208 -10.95 10.78 -12.24
N CYS A 209 -10.11 11.68 -11.73
CA CYS A 209 -10.57 12.86 -11.01
C CYS A 209 -11.03 13.92 -12.03
N VAL A 210 -12.33 14.01 -12.31
CA VAL A 210 -12.93 14.85 -13.38
C VAL A 210 -13.73 16.04 -12.82
N ASN A 211 -13.28 16.59 -11.69
CA ASN A 211 -13.96 17.61 -10.90
C ASN A 211 -14.42 18.85 -11.70
N TYR A 212 -15.67 19.27 -11.47
CA TYR A 212 -16.33 20.41 -12.14
C TYR A 212 -15.55 21.73 -12.00
N GLU A 213 -15.16 22.10 -10.78
CA GLU A 213 -14.33 23.30 -10.47
C GLU A 213 -12.84 23.11 -10.84
N GLY A 214 -12.49 22.10 -11.63
CA GLY A 214 -11.11 21.77 -11.97
C GLY A 214 -10.34 21.11 -10.84
N LYS A 215 -9.00 21.22 -10.86
CA LYS A 215 -8.09 20.45 -10.00
C LYS A 215 -6.95 21.32 -9.48
N VAL A 216 -6.61 21.17 -8.20
CA VAL A 216 -5.44 21.78 -7.57
C VAL A 216 -4.43 20.69 -7.23
N LYS A 217 -3.13 21.00 -7.37
CA LYS A 217 -2.04 20.08 -7.06
C LYS A 217 -0.88 20.80 -6.38
N LEU A 218 -0.52 20.37 -5.18
CA LEU A 218 0.65 20.83 -4.45
C LEU A 218 1.75 19.77 -4.56
N ILE A 219 3.00 20.20 -4.71
CA ILE A 219 4.17 19.29 -4.84
C ILE A 219 5.30 19.82 -3.97
N SER A 220 5.66 19.06 -2.94
CA SER A 220 6.81 19.36 -2.07
C SER A 220 8.13 19.22 -2.83
N LYS A 221 8.94 20.28 -2.83
CA LYS A 221 10.30 20.24 -3.41
C LYS A 221 11.30 19.70 -2.39
N HIS A 222 11.57 18.41 -2.44
CA HIS A 222 12.55 17.74 -1.58
C HIS A 222 13.99 18.12 -1.95
N LYS A 223 14.86 18.34 -0.95
CA LYS A 223 16.31 18.50 -1.17
C LYS A 223 16.93 17.14 -1.50
N GLY A 224 17.60 17.03 -2.64
CA GLY A 224 18.18 15.77 -3.11
C GLY A 224 19.18 15.16 -2.11
N LEU A 225 18.92 13.93 -1.68
CA LEU A 225 19.63 13.26 -0.59
C LEU A 225 20.98 12.65 -0.98
N LEU A 226 21.39 12.71 -2.25
CA LEU A 226 22.59 12.04 -2.78
C LEU A 226 23.88 12.48 -2.06
N HIS A 227 23.95 13.74 -1.59
CA HIS A 227 25.06 14.27 -0.79
C HIS A 227 25.14 13.73 0.66
N LYS A 228 24.13 12.97 1.11
CA LYS A 228 24.08 12.33 2.44
C LYS A 228 24.43 10.84 2.40
N VAL A 229 24.66 10.27 1.23
CA VAL A 229 25.11 8.87 1.12
C VAL A 229 26.53 8.79 1.66
N LEU A 230 26.70 8.15 2.81
CA LEU A 230 27.96 8.15 3.58
C LEU A 230 29.13 7.55 2.81
N LEU A 231 28.85 6.61 1.89
CA LEU A 231 29.82 6.01 0.98
C LEU A 231 29.76 6.71 -0.38
N GLN A 232 30.89 7.22 -0.86
CA GLN A 232 31.01 7.79 -2.21
C GLN A 232 31.08 6.67 -3.27
N VAL A 233 29.95 5.98 -3.48
CA VAL A 233 29.81 4.94 -4.51
C VAL A 233 29.78 5.59 -5.90
N CYS A 234 30.56 5.04 -6.83
CA CYS A 234 30.54 5.46 -8.23
C CYS A 234 29.18 5.08 -8.87
N GLN A 235 28.40 6.08 -9.29
CA GLN A 235 27.07 5.89 -9.87
C GLN A 235 27.13 6.03 -11.39
N VAL A 236 26.95 4.91 -12.10
CA VAL A 236 26.98 4.86 -13.57
C VAL A 236 25.57 4.63 -14.11
N TYR A 237 25.01 5.64 -14.79
CA TYR A 237 23.70 5.55 -15.42
C TYR A 237 23.81 5.08 -16.87
N HIS A 238 23.11 4.00 -17.21
CA HIS A 238 23.05 3.47 -18.56
C HIS A 238 21.68 3.74 -19.18
N ARG A 239 21.64 4.56 -20.24
CA ARG A 239 20.46 4.74 -21.08
C ARG A 239 20.37 3.59 -22.08
N PHE A 240 19.17 3.04 -22.21
CA PHE A 240 18.75 2.17 -23.30
C PHE A 240 17.65 2.85 -24.11
N GLU A 241 17.29 2.28 -25.26
CA GLU A 241 16.23 2.79 -26.13
C GLU A 241 15.15 1.71 -26.27
N ALA A 242 13.89 2.13 -26.42
CA ALA A 242 12.73 1.27 -26.61
C ALA A 242 11.81 1.92 -27.66
N SER A 243 11.20 1.10 -28.52
CA SER A 243 10.34 1.55 -29.63
C SER A 243 9.00 2.14 -29.17
N SER A 244 8.45 1.62 -28.06
CA SER A 244 7.23 2.12 -27.43
C SER A 244 7.27 1.90 -25.92
N VAL A 245 6.27 2.42 -25.19
CA VAL A 245 6.10 2.19 -23.75
C VAL A 245 5.87 0.70 -23.43
N VAL A 246 5.27 -0.06 -24.35
CA VAL A 246 5.00 -1.49 -24.17
C VAL A 246 6.30 -2.30 -24.25
N ASP A 247 7.20 -1.93 -25.15
CA ASP A 247 8.45 -2.64 -25.41
C ASP A 247 9.55 -2.33 -24.37
N VAL A 248 9.30 -1.43 -23.42
CA VAL A 248 10.31 -0.94 -22.45
C VAL A 248 10.92 -2.07 -21.63
N ASP A 249 10.10 -3.01 -21.14
CA ASP A 249 10.60 -4.11 -20.30
C ASP A 249 11.35 -5.18 -21.11
N ASP A 250 11.00 -5.34 -22.39
CA ASP A 250 11.71 -6.19 -23.34
C ASP A 250 13.08 -5.60 -23.69
N ALA A 251 13.10 -4.32 -24.06
CA ALA A 251 14.32 -3.57 -24.32
C ALA A 251 15.24 -3.48 -23.10
N ARG A 252 14.69 -3.34 -21.88
CA ARG A 252 15.48 -3.36 -20.63
C ARG A 252 16.13 -4.73 -20.40
N LEU A 253 15.39 -5.82 -20.59
CA LEU A 253 15.94 -7.18 -20.48
C LEU A 253 16.98 -7.46 -21.57
N GLU A 254 16.73 -7.02 -22.81
CA GLU A 254 17.69 -7.17 -23.91
C GLU A 254 18.99 -6.40 -23.62
N TYR A 255 18.88 -5.14 -23.18
CA TYR A 255 20.04 -4.34 -22.80
C TYR A 255 20.82 -4.97 -21.66
N PHE A 256 20.13 -5.45 -20.60
CA PHE A 256 20.75 -6.20 -19.52
C PHE A 256 21.51 -7.42 -20.07
N SER A 257 20.85 -8.24 -20.88
CA SER A 257 21.40 -9.49 -21.44
C SER A 257 22.60 -9.26 -22.36
N LYS A 258 22.58 -8.19 -23.18
CA LYS A 258 23.61 -7.92 -24.21
C LYS A 258 24.74 -6.98 -23.75
N LYS A 259 24.53 -6.15 -22.71
CA LYS A 259 25.47 -5.07 -22.32
C LYS A 259 25.86 -5.05 -20.84
N VAL A 260 25.07 -5.64 -19.95
CA VAL A 260 25.31 -5.60 -18.49
C VAL A 260 25.76 -6.98 -17.98
N PHE A 261 24.97 -8.03 -18.24
CA PHE A 261 25.26 -9.39 -17.77
C PHE A 261 26.63 -9.94 -18.18
N PRO A 262 27.15 -9.73 -19.42
CA PRO A 262 28.50 -10.16 -19.76
C PRO A 262 29.56 -9.52 -18.85
N LYS A 263 29.45 -8.23 -18.55
CA LYS A 263 30.38 -7.53 -17.64
C LYS A 263 30.33 -8.09 -16.22
N ILE A 264 29.13 -8.46 -15.73
CA ILE A 264 28.97 -9.09 -14.41
C ILE A 264 29.60 -10.49 -14.40
N LYS A 265 29.35 -11.29 -15.44
CA LYS A 265 29.84 -12.67 -15.58
C LYS A 265 31.37 -12.75 -15.74
N ASP A 266 31.94 -11.80 -16.47
CA ASP A 266 33.38 -11.74 -16.76
C ASP A 266 34.15 -10.93 -15.69
N SER A 267 33.46 -10.39 -14.67
CA SER A 267 34.10 -9.67 -13.56
C SER A 267 34.78 -10.63 -12.58
N LEU A 268 35.84 -10.13 -11.95
CA LEU A 268 36.52 -10.75 -10.82
C LEU A 268 36.08 -10.12 -9.47
N GLU A 269 35.18 -9.12 -9.50
CA GLU A 269 34.78 -8.30 -8.37
C GLU A 269 33.61 -8.90 -7.57
N GLY A 270 33.91 -9.90 -6.73
CA GLY A 270 33.05 -10.32 -5.61
C GLY A 270 31.62 -10.73 -5.98
N GLY A 271 30.66 -10.36 -5.13
CA GLY A 271 29.23 -10.59 -5.35
C GLY A 271 28.51 -9.36 -5.91
N THR A 272 27.84 -9.49 -7.05
CA THR A 272 27.05 -8.39 -7.66
C THR A 272 25.58 -8.45 -7.24
N MET A 273 25.13 -7.48 -6.44
CA MET A 273 23.71 -7.28 -6.13
C MET A 273 22.97 -6.66 -7.35
N ILE A 274 21.76 -7.14 -7.63
CA ILE A 274 20.87 -6.61 -8.68
C ILE A 274 19.62 -6.06 -7.98
N PHE A 275 18.87 -5.15 -8.59
CA PHE A 275 17.59 -4.68 -8.04
C PHE A 275 16.53 -4.62 -9.14
N THR A 276 15.28 -4.94 -8.79
CA THR A 276 14.14 -4.88 -9.73
C THR A 276 12.96 -4.14 -9.11
N SER A 277 12.40 -3.20 -9.86
CA SER A 277 11.17 -2.49 -9.51
C SER A 277 9.94 -3.41 -9.48
N SER A 278 9.89 -4.42 -10.36
CA SER A 278 8.69 -5.25 -10.58
C SER A 278 8.95 -6.74 -10.40
N TYR A 279 7.95 -7.46 -9.87
CA TYR A 279 7.95 -8.92 -9.80
C TYR A 279 8.06 -9.58 -11.18
N PHE A 280 7.50 -8.95 -12.22
CA PHE A 280 7.64 -9.44 -13.60
C PHE A 280 9.08 -9.34 -14.10
N GLU A 281 9.81 -8.27 -13.78
CA GLU A 281 11.25 -8.16 -14.07
C GLU A 281 12.05 -9.23 -13.32
N PHE A 282 11.76 -9.43 -12.03
CA PHE A 282 12.37 -10.47 -11.20
C PHE A 282 12.21 -11.87 -11.82
N VAL A 283 11.00 -12.25 -12.22
CA VAL A 283 10.74 -13.55 -12.88
C VAL A 283 11.48 -13.67 -14.21
N ARG A 284 11.52 -12.61 -15.01
CA ARG A 284 12.23 -12.57 -16.31
C ARG A 284 13.75 -12.72 -16.14
N ILE A 285 14.37 -11.93 -15.26
CA ILE A 285 15.80 -11.99 -14.97
C ILE A 285 16.17 -13.35 -14.35
N ARG A 286 15.36 -13.86 -13.41
CA ARG A 286 15.52 -15.22 -12.87
C ARG A 286 15.55 -16.28 -13.96
N ASN A 287 14.60 -16.25 -14.89
CA ASN A 287 14.52 -17.24 -15.97
C ASN A 287 15.71 -17.11 -16.95
N PHE A 288 16.18 -15.89 -17.23
CA PHE A 288 17.39 -15.63 -18.00
C PHE A 288 18.65 -16.15 -17.29
N LEU A 289 18.84 -15.88 -16.00
CA LEU A 289 19.99 -16.38 -15.23
C LEU A 289 20.04 -17.92 -15.19
N LYS A 290 18.89 -18.60 -15.15
CA LYS A 290 18.81 -20.06 -15.34
C LYS A 290 19.27 -20.49 -16.74
N SER A 291 18.84 -19.82 -17.81
CA SER A 291 19.24 -20.20 -19.18
C SER A 291 20.74 -20.00 -19.45
N GLN A 292 21.38 -19.11 -18.70
CA GLN A 292 22.83 -18.86 -18.77
C GLN A 292 23.67 -19.74 -17.83
N ASN A 293 23.04 -20.65 -17.05
CA ASN A 293 23.68 -21.44 -15.99
C ASN A 293 24.52 -20.60 -15.01
N ALA A 294 23.99 -19.44 -14.59
CA ALA A 294 24.61 -18.61 -13.55
C ALA A 294 24.50 -19.25 -12.16
N SER A 295 25.37 -18.84 -11.22
CA SER A 295 25.37 -19.30 -9.81
C SER A 295 24.59 -18.30 -8.94
N PHE A 296 23.40 -18.68 -8.44
CA PHE A 296 22.47 -17.73 -7.82
C PHE A 296 21.35 -18.36 -6.90
N CYS A 297 21.37 -18.06 -5.58
CA CYS A 297 20.38 -18.30 -4.50
C CYS A 297 19.28 -17.21 -4.18
N LEU A 298 18.10 -17.28 -4.82
CA LEU A 298 17.02 -16.24 -4.84
C LEU A 298 16.48 -15.63 -3.52
N LEU A 299 16.38 -14.30 -3.49
CA LEU A 299 15.66 -13.50 -2.47
C LEU A 299 14.36 -12.88 -3.02
N SER A 300 13.31 -12.83 -2.20
CA SER A 300 12.00 -12.23 -2.46
C SER A 300 11.20 -12.05 -1.16
N GLU A 301 10.03 -11.39 -1.22
CA GLU A 301 9.11 -11.24 -0.08
C GLU A 301 8.67 -12.58 0.55
N TYR A 302 8.73 -13.68 -0.21
CA TYR A 302 8.37 -15.04 0.23
C TYR A 302 9.57 -15.92 0.64
N THR A 303 10.80 -15.39 0.61
CA THR A 303 12.01 -16.17 0.95
C THR A 303 12.13 -16.36 2.46
N LYS A 304 12.34 -17.60 2.93
CA LYS A 304 12.44 -17.91 4.36
C LYS A 304 13.68 -17.27 5.00
N GLN A 305 13.58 -16.94 6.29
CA GLN A 305 14.65 -16.26 7.02
C GLN A 305 15.97 -17.06 7.06
N SER A 306 15.89 -18.39 7.10
CA SER A 306 17.03 -19.31 6.95
C SER A 306 17.81 -19.05 5.67
N ASP A 307 17.08 -18.82 4.59
CA ASP A 307 17.59 -18.76 3.23
C ASP A 307 18.15 -17.36 2.96
N VAL A 308 17.49 -16.31 3.48
CA VAL A 308 18.03 -14.94 3.54
C VAL A 308 19.39 -14.92 4.26
N SER A 309 19.48 -15.50 5.45
CA SER A 309 20.73 -15.55 6.23
C SER A 309 21.83 -16.36 5.54
N ARG A 310 21.46 -17.47 4.88
CA ARG A 310 22.38 -18.29 4.08
C ARG A 310 22.91 -17.54 2.85
N SER A 311 22.05 -16.87 2.09
CA SER A 311 22.46 -16.07 0.92
C SER A 311 23.36 -14.89 1.32
N ARG A 312 23.10 -14.23 2.46
CA ARG A 312 23.98 -13.19 3.02
C ARG A 312 25.39 -13.74 3.32
N LEU A 313 25.48 -14.92 3.93
CA LEU A 313 26.77 -15.56 4.26
C LEU A 313 27.54 -15.98 3.00
N TRP A 314 26.86 -16.50 1.97
CA TRP A 314 27.47 -16.81 0.68
C TRP A 314 27.97 -15.57 -0.07
N PHE A 315 27.21 -14.47 -0.03
CA PHE A 315 27.60 -13.19 -0.63
C PHE A 315 28.88 -12.63 0.02
N LEU A 316 28.95 -12.59 1.36
CA LEU A 316 30.11 -12.10 2.11
C LEU A 316 31.38 -12.91 1.87
N LYS A 317 31.25 -14.21 1.54
CA LYS A 317 32.39 -15.09 1.22
C LYS A 317 32.74 -15.15 -0.27
N ALA A 318 31.91 -14.60 -1.16
CA ALA A 318 31.98 -14.78 -2.61
C ALA A 318 32.00 -16.28 -3.06
N GLU A 319 31.40 -17.19 -2.27
CA GLU A 319 31.31 -18.63 -2.58
C GLU A 319 30.35 -18.90 -3.75
N GLU A 320 29.28 -18.11 -3.91
CA GLU A 320 28.43 -18.09 -5.10
C GLU A 320 28.67 -16.79 -5.89
N ARG A 321 29.07 -16.91 -7.17
CA ARG A 321 29.72 -15.82 -7.91
C ARG A 321 28.81 -14.71 -8.49
N SER A 322 27.49 -14.73 -8.31
CA SER A 322 26.63 -13.79 -9.07
C SER A 322 25.16 -13.62 -8.63
N CYS A 323 24.85 -12.81 -7.59
CA CYS A 323 23.53 -12.15 -7.36
C CYS A 323 23.49 -11.37 -5.99
N PHE A 324 22.41 -10.72 -5.47
CA PHE A 324 20.95 -10.91 -5.66
C PHE A 324 20.06 -9.72 -5.94
N THR A 325 18.98 -10.02 -6.66
CA THR A 325 17.73 -9.26 -6.81
C THR A 325 16.95 -9.12 -5.51
N LEU A 326 16.42 -7.91 -5.26
CA LEU A 326 15.34 -7.62 -4.32
C LEU A 326 14.16 -6.97 -5.05
N LYS A 327 12.96 -7.12 -4.47
CA LYS A 327 11.78 -6.25 -4.62
C LYS A 327 11.46 -5.72 -3.23
N GLU A 328 10.93 -4.50 -3.16
CA GLU A 328 10.71 -3.71 -1.93
C GLU A 328 11.96 -3.52 -1.07
N LEU A 329 12.66 -2.42 -1.35
CA LEU A 329 13.54 -1.79 -0.37
C LEU A 329 12.64 -1.04 0.63
N ILE A 330 12.05 -1.78 1.57
CA ILE A 330 11.41 -1.21 2.77
C ILE A 330 12.47 -0.33 3.45
N PHE A 331 12.09 0.87 3.87
CA PHE A 331 12.99 1.80 4.56
C PHE A 331 13.41 1.22 5.92
N THR A 332 14.50 0.46 5.97
CA THR A 332 15.18 0.18 7.23
C THR A 332 16.00 1.41 7.61
N THR A 333 15.57 2.12 8.65
CA THR A 333 16.09 3.46 9.00
C THR A 333 17.55 3.44 9.48
N ASP A 334 18.12 2.26 9.73
CA ASP A 334 19.48 2.07 10.26
C ASP A 334 20.23 0.92 9.55
N ILE A 335 20.54 1.08 8.25
CA ILE A 335 21.58 0.26 7.60
C ILE A 335 22.95 0.76 8.07
N ARG A 336 23.39 0.26 9.22
CA ARG A 336 24.79 0.40 9.66
C ARG A 336 25.66 -0.48 8.77
N PHE A 337 26.45 0.15 7.91
CA PHE A 337 27.65 -0.47 7.38
C PHE A 337 28.63 -0.69 8.54
N VAL A 338 28.61 -1.88 9.12
CA VAL A 338 29.66 -2.34 10.04
C VAL A 338 30.88 -2.65 9.19
N GLY A 339 31.84 -1.72 9.21
CA GLY A 339 33.24 -1.95 8.83
C GLY A 339 34.08 -2.30 10.04
#